data_AF-A0A1F1KWB2-F1
#
_entry.id   AF-A0A1F1KWB2-F1
#
_cell.length_a   1.000
_cell.length_b   1.000
_cell.length_c   1.000
_cell.angle_alpha   90.00
_cell.angle_beta   90.00
_cell.angle_gamma   90.00
#
_symmetry.space_group_name_H-M   'P 1'
#
loop_
_entity.id
_entity.type
_entity.pdbx_description
1 polymer ?
#
loop_
_entity_poly.entity_id
_entity_poly.type
_entity_poly.pdbx_seq_one_letter_code
_entity_poly.pdbx_strand_id
1 'polypeptide(L)'
;MPYYPSEDDSKGHYEINTIEEKLISEYTGLNFIQVDELNIIEFWVYLRDALIYKYTQTEQGQEYLEKCWIMEQTKPDREGLRNKFKKD
;
A
#
# COMPACT_ATOMS: atom_id res chain seq x y z
N MET A 1 -23.30 14.99 1.68
CA MET A 1 -23.27 13.82 0.77
C MET A 1 -23.64 14.31 -0.61
N PRO A 2 -22.69 14.36 -1.56
CA PRO A 2 -22.97 14.79 -2.92
C PRO A 2 -23.74 13.69 -3.68
N TYR A 3 -24.76 14.08 -4.43
CA TYR A 3 -25.54 13.18 -5.29
C TYR A 3 -25.77 13.86 -6.64
N TYR A 4 -25.47 13.16 -7.73
CA TYR A 4 -25.69 13.66 -9.08
C TYR A 4 -26.11 12.49 -10.01
N PRO A 5 -27.27 12.58 -10.68
CA PRO A 5 -27.67 11.59 -11.68
C PRO A 5 -26.88 11.84 -12.97
N SER A 6 -25.91 10.96 -13.26
CA SER A 6 -25.02 11.05 -14.44
C SER A 6 -24.80 9.68 -15.06
N GLU A 7 -24.74 9.63 -16.40
CA GLU A 7 -24.35 8.48 -17.22
C GLU A 7 -22.85 8.48 -17.60
N ASP A 8 -22.06 9.44 -17.08
CA ASP A 8 -20.69 9.70 -17.53
C ASP A 8 -19.59 9.32 -16.52
N ASP A 9 -18.50 8.76 -17.05
CA ASP A 9 -17.44 8.01 -16.35
C ASP A 9 -16.24 8.91 -16.00
N SER A 10 -16.51 10.01 -15.30
CA SER A 10 -15.47 10.98 -14.91
C SER A 10 -14.69 10.56 -13.66
N LYS A 11 -13.36 10.73 -13.69
CA LYS A 11 -12.49 10.57 -12.50
C LYS A 11 -12.94 11.52 -11.40
N GLY A 12 -13.32 10.95 -10.26
CA GLY A 12 -13.95 11.67 -9.15
C GLY A 12 -13.09 12.81 -8.55
N HIS A 13 -13.77 13.86 -8.11
CA HIS A 13 -13.18 15.04 -7.45
C HIS A 13 -13.20 14.97 -5.92
N TYR A 14 -13.63 13.85 -5.33
CA TYR A 14 -13.76 13.71 -3.88
C TYR A 14 -12.58 12.94 -3.32
N GLU A 15 -11.98 13.49 -2.28
CA GLU A 15 -10.92 12.84 -1.51
C GLU A 15 -11.51 12.13 -0.29
N ILE A 16 -11.01 10.94 0.00
CA ILE A 16 -11.38 10.19 1.19
C ILE A 16 -10.30 10.49 2.24
N ASN A 17 -10.66 11.31 3.23
CA ASN A 17 -9.73 11.69 4.29
C ASN A 17 -9.38 10.51 5.22
N THR A 18 -10.27 9.52 5.34
CA THR A 18 -10.13 8.41 6.29
C THR A 18 -9.67 7.11 5.64
N ILE A 19 -8.89 7.21 4.56
CA ILE A 19 -8.50 6.03 3.77
C ILE A 19 -7.55 5.13 4.56
N GLU A 20 -6.72 5.71 5.42
CA GLU A 20 -5.74 4.99 6.23
C GLU A 20 -6.44 4.16 7.31
N GLU A 21 -7.39 4.74 8.02
CA GLU A 21 -8.22 4.09 9.03
C GLU A 21 -9.05 2.98 8.40
N LYS A 22 -9.56 3.20 7.17
CA LYS A 22 -10.28 2.17 6.42
C LYS A 22 -9.38 0.98 6.10
N LEU A 23 -8.14 1.21 5.67
CA LEU A 23 -7.17 0.16 5.38
C LEU A 23 -6.82 -0.65 6.63
N ILE A 24 -6.52 0.03 7.74
CA ILE A 24 -6.23 -0.62 9.02
C ILE A 24 -7.44 -1.44 9.49
N SER A 25 -8.64 -0.88 9.40
CA SER A 25 -9.88 -1.56 9.78
C SER A 25 -10.11 -2.84 8.96
N GLU A 26 -9.90 -2.79 7.64
CA GLU A 26 -10.03 -3.96 6.77
C GLU A 26 -8.98 -5.04 7.07
N TYR A 27 -7.76 -4.63 7.40
CA TYR A 27 -6.66 -5.55 7.70
C TYR A 27 -6.78 -6.21 9.09
N THR A 28 -7.17 -5.43 10.10
CA THR A 28 -7.16 -5.86 11.52
C THR A 28 -8.51 -6.34 12.04
N GLY A 29 -9.61 -5.92 11.39
CA GLY A 29 -10.98 -6.12 11.87
C GLY A 29 -11.42 -5.12 12.96
N LEU A 30 -10.57 -4.16 13.33
CA LEU A 30 -10.92 -3.08 14.26
C LEU A 30 -11.96 -2.14 13.64
N ASN A 31 -12.87 -1.60 14.46
CA ASN A 31 -13.74 -0.51 14.02
C ASN A 31 -13.01 0.86 14.14
N PHE A 32 -13.59 1.91 13.56
CA PHE A 32 -12.91 3.22 13.50
C PHE A 32 -12.62 3.82 14.88
N ILE A 33 -13.49 3.61 15.87
CA ILE A 33 -13.26 4.07 17.25
C ILE A 33 -12.02 3.38 17.84
N GLN A 34 -11.88 2.08 17.60
CA GLN A 34 -10.72 1.32 18.08
C GLN A 34 -9.43 1.69 17.33
N VAL A 35 -9.53 2.08 16.06
CA VAL A 35 -8.38 2.59 15.30
C VAL A 35 -7.92 3.94 15.86
N ASP A 36 -8.85 4.83 16.22
CA ASP A 36 -8.55 6.13 16.84
C ASP A 36 -7.92 6.00 18.24
N GLU A 37 -8.14 4.87 18.92
CA GLU A 37 -7.56 4.56 20.23
C GLU A 37 -6.12 4.02 20.14
N LEU A 38 -5.65 3.66 18.94
CA LEU A 38 -4.27 3.18 18.75
C LEU A 38 -3.26 4.27 19.06
N ASN A 39 -2.13 3.88 19.64
CA ASN A 39 -1.01 4.81 19.70
C ASN A 39 -0.35 4.95 18.32
N ILE A 40 0.40 6.03 18.12
CA ILE A 40 1.00 6.37 16.81
C ILE A 40 1.90 5.27 16.25
N ILE A 41 2.59 4.50 17.09
CA ILE A 41 3.46 3.41 16.65
C ILE A 41 2.62 2.24 16.14
N GLU A 42 1.59 1.85 16.88
CA GLU A 42 0.65 0.79 16.47
C GLU A 42 -0.05 1.16 15.16
N PHE A 43 -0.55 2.39 15.07
CA PHE A 43 -1.20 2.90 13.87
C PHE A 43 -0.30 2.76 12.63
N TRP A 44 0.95 3.22 12.71
CA TRP A 44 1.89 3.13 11.57
C TRP A 44 2.29 1.69 11.22
N VAL A 45 2.46 0.82 12.21
CA VAL A 45 2.76 -0.59 11.96
C VAL A 45 1.60 -1.24 11.21
N TYR A 46 0.37 -1.07 11.69
CA TYR A 46 -0.80 -1.65 11.02
C TYR A 46 -1.07 -1.03 9.66
N LEU A 47 -0.86 0.28 9.48
CA LEU A 47 -1.01 0.91 8.18
C LEU A 47 -0.03 0.34 7.16
N ARG A 48 1.25 0.18 7.55
CA ARG A 48 2.28 -0.41 6.69
C ARG A 48 1.89 -1.82 6.27
N ASP A 49 1.51 -2.67 7.23
CA ASP A 49 1.17 -4.07 6.95
C ASP A 49 -0.12 -4.18 6.14
N ALA A 50 -1.12 -3.33 6.40
CA ALA A 50 -2.35 -3.25 5.62
C ALA A 50 -2.07 -2.87 4.16
N LEU A 51 -1.20 -1.90 3.91
CA LEU A 51 -0.79 -1.51 2.55
C LEU A 51 -0.07 -2.65 1.82
N ILE A 52 0.92 -3.27 2.47
CA ILE A 52 1.65 -4.41 1.89
C ILE A 52 0.67 -5.54 1.59
N TYR A 53 -0.18 -5.92 2.54
CA TYR A 53 -1.19 -6.96 2.35
C TYR A 53 -2.10 -6.64 1.16
N LYS A 54 -2.62 -5.42 1.07
CA LYS A 54 -3.48 -4.98 -0.04
C LYS A 54 -2.78 -5.11 -1.40
N TYR A 55 -1.54 -4.63 -1.52
CA TYR A 55 -0.83 -4.69 -2.80
C TYR A 55 -0.40 -6.12 -3.17
N THR A 56 -0.12 -6.99 -2.20
CA THR A 56 0.19 -8.40 -2.51
C THR A 56 -0.98 -9.19 -3.09
N GLN A 57 -2.23 -8.73 -2.98
CA GLN A 57 -3.41 -9.43 -3.51
C GLN A 57 -3.51 -9.39 -5.05
N THR A 58 -2.72 -8.58 -5.75
CA THR A 58 -2.80 -8.41 -7.22
C THR A 58 -1.42 -8.45 -7.84
N GLU A 59 -1.31 -8.93 -9.09
CA GLU A 59 -0.03 -8.95 -9.82
C GLU A 59 0.57 -7.55 -9.97
N GLN A 60 -0.26 -6.56 -10.33
CA GLN A 60 0.18 -5.16 -10.47
C GLN A 60 0.66 -4.57 -9.13
N GLY A 61 0.00 -4.92 -8.02
CA GLY A 61 0.43 -4.49 -6.69
C GLY A 61 1.73 -5.17 -6.25
N GLN A 62 1.93 -6.44 -6.57
CA GLN A 62 3.21 -7.13 -6.33
C GLN A 62 4.35 -6.48 -7.13
N GLU A 63 4.12 -6.14 -8.41
CA GLU A 63 5.10 -5.42 -9.23
C GLU A 63 5.40 -4.03 -8.65
N TYR A 64 4.39 -3.34 -8.12
CA TYR A 64 4.58 -2.06 -7.43
C TYR A 64 5.48 -2.21 -6.19
N LEU A 65 5.23 -3.21 -5.34
CA LEU A 65 6.04 -3.47 -4.16
C LEU A 65 7.49 -3.84 -4.50
N GLU A 66 7.70 -4.62 -5.57
CA GLU A 66 9.05 -4.94 -6.06
C GLU A 66 9.81 -3.67 -6.47
N LYS A 67 9.16 -2.75 -7.19
CA LYS A 67 9.75 -1.45 -7.55
C LYS A 67 10.10 -0.63 -6.32
N CYS A 68 9.21 -0.57 -5.33
CA CYS A 68 9.48 0.09 -4.05
C CYS A 68 10.71 -0.52 -3.36
N TRP A 69 10.78 -1.85 -3.27
CA TRP A 69 11.90 -2.55 -2.65
C TRP A 69 13.23 -2.25 -3.34
N ILE A 70 13.26 -2.22 -4.68
CA ILE A 70 14.44 -1.84 -5.46
C ILE A 70 14.88 -0.41 -5.13
N MET A 71 13.94 0.53 -5.00
CA MET A 71 14.24 1.93 -4.68
C MET A 71 14.81 2.12 -3.26
N GLU A 72 14.44 1.25 -2.32
CA GLU A 72 14.98 1.26 -0.96
C GLU A 72 16.43 0.74 -0.87
N GLN A 73 16.91 0.02 -1.89
CA GLN A 73 18.27 -0.52 -1.90
C GLN A 73 19.32 0.59 -2.03
N THR A 74 20.20 0.70 -1.03
CA THR A 74 21.31 1.67 -1.04
C THR A 74 22.63 1.06 -1.52
N LYS A 75 22.67 -0.27 -1.70
CA LYS A 75 23.85 -1.01 -2.13
C LYS A 75 23.49 -1.90 -3.32
N PRO A 76 24.41 -2.05 -4.30
CA PRO A 76 24.17 -2.93 -5.43
C PRO A 76 24.17 -4.39 -4.99
N ASP A 77 23.27 -5.19 -5.56
CA ASP A 77 23.29 -6.65 -5.45
C ASP A 77 24.47 -7.23 -6.25
N ARG A 78 25.63 -7.29 -5.60
CA ARG A 78 26.87 -7.76 -6.22
C ARG A 78 26.80 -9.24 -6.61
N GLU A 79 26.00 -10.04 -5.90
CA GLU A 79 25.86 -11.46 -6.20
C GLU A 79 25.01 -11.67 -7.44
N GLY A 80 23.84 -11.01 -7.52
CA GLY A 80 23.00 -11.01 -8.71
C GLY A 80 23.74 -10.49 -9.94
N LEU A 81 24.49 -9.39 -9.80
CA LEU A 81 25.35 -8.87 -10.87
C LEU A 81 26.39 -9.89 -11.33
N ARG A 82 27.11 -10.53 -10.39
CA ARG A 82 28.10 -11.57 -10.74
C ARG A 82 27.44 -12.75 -11.45
N ASN A 83 26.28 -13.23 -11.00
CA ASN A 83 25.59 -14.35 -11.63
C ASN A 83 25.10 -14.00 -13.04
N LYS A 84 24.67 -12.76 -13.27
CA LYS A 84 24.24 -12.28 -14.59
C LYS A 84 25.40 -12.13 -15.58
N PHE A 85 26.54 -11.60 -15.13
CA PHE A 85 27.69 -11.28 -15.99
C PHE A 85 28.79 -12.35 -16.05
N LYS A 86 28.74 -13.41 -15.22
CA LYS A 86 29.70 -14.55 -15.29
C LYS A 86 29.34 -15.61 -16.33
N LYS A 87 28.23 -15.45 -17.06
CA LYS A 87 27.80 -16.41 -18.09
C LYS A 87 28.41 -16.18 -19.47
N ASP A 88 29.36 -15.25 -19.59
CA ASP A 88 30.18 -15.01 -20.79
C ASP A 88 31.64 -15.45 -20.56
#